data_AF-A0A6P7GY06-F1
#
_entry.id   AF-A0A6P7GY06-F1
#
_cell.length_a   1.000
_cell.length_b   1.000
_cell.length_c   1.000
_cell.angle_alpha   90.00
_cell.angle_beta   90.00
_cell.angle_gamma   90.00
#
_symmetry.space_group_name_H-M   'P 1'
#
loop_
_entity.id
_entity.type
_entity.pdbx_description
1 polymer ?
#
loop_
_entity_poly.entity_id
_entity_poly.type
_entity_poly.pdbx_seq_one_letter_code
_entity_poly.pdbx_strand_id
1 'polypeptide(L)'
;MSGRKEDPIWQFYIKTTNPNKLGCRAICRKCRKDIQGLVQRLKAHHDVCNYQERNTAYMLNPQKTKYQLTPEEKNIALETINELYENTGLLPLVIKLNARSAPFKQVMFSDEVIKNVNGLQWWLSQKDEPEILKQLPIIKQFLCATASSASVERVFSSFGLVHSDIRNRLGIEKGGKLVFLFKLYNENE
;
A
#
# COMPACT_ATOMS: atom_id res chain seq x y z
N MET A 1 14.36 -1.91 35.55
CA MET A 1 15.10 -1.53 34.33
C MET A 1 14.24 -0.56 33.51
N SER A 2 14.46 0.74 33.69
CA SER A 2 13.66 1.80 33.06
C SER A 2 14.19 2.11 31.66
N GLY A 3 14.08 1.13 30.75
CA GLY A 3 14.39 1.35 29.33
C GLY A 3 13.36 2.28 28.72
N ARG A 4 13.79 3.37 28.09
CA ARG A 4 12.91 4.24 27.30
C ARG A 4 12.22 3.37 26.23
N LYS A 5 10.89 3.36 26.20
CA LYS A 5 10.13 2.64 25.17
C LYS A 5 10.56 3.15 23.78
N GLU A 6 10.85 2.22 22.88
CA GLU A 6 11.21 2.55 21.50
C GLU A 6 9.99 3.14 20.78
N ASP A 7 10.20 4.20 19.97
CA ASP A 7 9.10 4.87 19.26
C ASP A 7 8.47 3.87 18.26
N PRO A 8 7.13 3.78 18.17
CA PRO A 8 6.43 2.85 17.28
C PRO A 8 6.86 2.94 15.81
N ILE A 9 7.38 4.08 15.36
CA ILE A 9 7.88 4.27 13.99
C ILE A 9 8.88 3.18 13.58
N TRP A 10 9.65 2.63 14.53
CA TRP A 10 10.65 1.60 14.28
C TRP A 10 10.09 0.30 13.70
N GLN A 11 8.79 0.02 13.85
CA GLN A 11 8.14 -1.13 13.23
C GLN A 11 8.27 -1.13 11.69
N PHE A 12 8.42 0.06 11.09
CA PHE A 12 8.58 0.22 9.64
C PHE A 12 10.03 0.19 9.16
N TYR A 13 10.99 -0.03 10.07
CA TYR A 13 12.42 0.02 9.76
C TYR A 13 13.14 -1.24 10.25
N ILE A 14 14.29 -1.51 9.64
CA ILE A 14 15.26 -2.49 10.11
C ILE A 14 16.41 -1.69 10.72
N LYS A 15 16.65 -1.92 12.00
CA LYS A 15 17.74 -1.27 12.74
C LYS A 15 19.07 -1.84 12.27
N THR A 16 19.97 -0.96 11.84
CA THR A 16 21.33 -1.33 11.45
C THR A 16 22.34 -0.60 12.30
N THR A 17 23.34 -1.33 12.80
CA THR A 17 24.47 -0.77 13.56
C THR A 17 25.68 -0.74 12.66
N ASN A 18 26.32 0.41 12.53
CA ASN A 18 27.61 0.50 11.87
C ASN A 18 28.70 0.41 12.95
N PRO A 19 29.55 -0.63 12.97
CA PRO A 19 30.56 -0.79 14.02
C PRO A 19 31.55 0.38 14.07
N ASN A 20 31.70 1.15 12.98
CA ASN A 20 32.68 2.23 12.86
C ASN A 20 32.09 3.64 13.03
N LYS A 21 30.79 3.80 13.32
CA LYS A 21 30.17 5.12 13.52
C LYS A 21 29.27 5.13 14.76
N LEU A 22 29.44 6.17 15.60
CA LEU A 22 28.54 6.47 16.72
C LEU A 22 27.18 6.93 16.16
N GLY A 23 26.24 5.99 16.00
CA GLY A 23 24.89 6.31 15.56
C GLY A 23 24.11 5.09 15.07
N CYS A 24 22.84 5.02 15.46
CA CYS A 24 21.91 4.03 14.94
C CYS A 24 21.52 4.38 13.50
N ARG A 25 21.54 3.41 12.58
CA ARG A 25 21.00 3.53 11.22
C ARG A 25 19.72 2.72 11.09
N ALA A 26 18.93 3.06 10.07
CA ALA A 26 17.64 2.46 9.83
C ALA A 26 17.44 2.27 8.34
N ILE A 27 17.10 1.05 7.92
CA ILE A 27 16.68 0.75 6.54
C ILE A 27 15.16 0.71 6.51
N CYS A 28 14.55 1.54 5.67
CA CYS A 28 13.09 1.52 5.48
C CYS A 28 12.63 0.17 4.93
N ARG A 29 11.64 -0.48 5.54
CA ARG A 29 11.13 -1.77 5.06
C ARG A 29 10.40 -1.66 3.73
N LYS A 30 9.85 -0.48 3.42
CA LYS A 30 9.11 -0.19 2.19
C LYS A 30 10.04 0.10 1.02
N CYS A 31 10.76 1.22 1.09
CA CYS A 31 11.59 1.70 -0.02
C CYS A 31 13.07 1.30 0.08
N ARG A 32 13.47 0.53 1.10
CA ARG A 32 14.84 0.06 1.34
C ARG A 32 15.90 1.18 1.50
N LYS A 33 15.49 2.45 1.58
CA LYS A 33 16.40 3.57 1.79
C LYS A 33 17.06 3.49 3.16
N ASP A 34 18.39 3.61 3.18
CA ASP A 34 19.17 3.68 4.40
C ASP A 34 19.25 5.13 4.90
N ILE A 35 18.75 5.39 6.11
CA ILE A 35 18.69 6.69 6.74
C ILE A 35 19.25 6.66 8.18
N GLN A 36 19.53 7.83 8.73
CA GLN A 36 19.91 7.96 10.13
C GLN A 36 18.71 7.57 11.02
N GLY A 37 18.97 6.76 12.05
CA GLY A 37 17.98 6.25 13.01
C GLY A 37 17.43 7.28 13.99
N LEU A 38 17.35 8.55 13.59
CA LEU A 38 16.72 9.61 14.38
C LEU A 38 15.22 9.58 14.13
N VAL A 39 14.42 9.41 15.18
CA VAL A 39 12.94 9.27 15.10
C VAL A 39 12.28 10.36 14.24
N GLN A 40 12.72 11.62 14.36
CA GLN A 40 12.20 12.71 13.54
C GLN A 40 12.44 12.50 12.04
N ARG A 41 13.63 12.00 11.66
CA ARG A 41 13.95 11.68 10.26
C ARG A 41 13.21 10.44 9.76
N LEU A 42 12.98 9.45 10.64
CA LEU A 42 12.15 8.30 10.31
C LEU A 42 10.73 8.74 9.99
N LYS A 43 10.10 9.59 10.84
CA LYS A 43 8.75 10.11 10.61
C LYS A 43 8.65 10.91 9.31
N ALA A 44 9.55 11.89 9.12
CA ALA A 44 9.58 12.68 7.88
C ALA A 44 9.76 11.81 6.63
N HIS A 45 10.63 10.79 6.70
CA HIS A 45 10.78 9.85 5.60
C HIS A 45 9.54 8.99 5.38
N HIS A 46 8.88 8.53 6.44
CA HIS A 46 7.69 7.69 6.36
C HIS A 46 6.55 8.40 5.62
N ASP A 47 6.34 9.69 5.90
CA ASP A 47 5.32 10.50 5.24
C ASP A 47 5.59 10.65 3.74
N VAL A 48 6.84 10.98 3.38
CA VAL A 48 7.26 11.08 1.97
C VAL A 48 7.19 9.72 1.27
N CYS A 49 7.61 8.65 1.93
CA CYS A 49 7.58 7.29 1.38
C CYS A 49 6.14 6.83 1.09
N ASN A 50 5.19 7.14 1.98
CA ASN A 50 3.78 6.84 1.76
C ASN A 50 3.18 7.68 0.63
N TYR A 51 3.58 8.95 0.51
CA TYR A 51 3.15 9.83 -0.57
C TYR A 51 3.61 9.33 -1.94
N GLN A 52 4.87 8.89 -2.04
CA GLN A 52 5.43 8.31 -3.26
C GLN A 52 4.71 6.99 -3.64
N GLU A 53 4.49 6.10 -2.67
CA GLU A 53 3.77 4.82 -2.86
C GLU A 53 2.35 5.05 -3.41
N ARG A 54 1.65 6.05 -2.90
CA ARG A 54 0.32 6.45 -3.38
C ARG A 54 0.34 6.85 -4.87
N ASN A 55 1.31 7.68 -5.27
CA ASN A 55 1.42 8.15 -6.64
C ASN A 55 1.77 6.99 -7.60
N THR A 56 2.64 6.07 -7.18
CA THR A 56 2.97 4.85 -7.92
C THR A 56 1.75 3.91 -8.06
N ALA A 57 1.01 3.68 -6.98
CA ALA A 57 -0.21 2.87 -7.01
C ALA A 57 -1.27 3.47 -7.96
N TYR A 58 -1.39 4.79 -7.99
CA TYR A 58 -2.26 5.48 -8.93
C TYR A 58 -1.86 5.25 -10.39
N MET A 59 -0.56 5.31 -10.70
CA MET A 59 -0.04 5.06 -12.06
C MET A 59 -0.28 3.63 -12.55
N LEU A 60 -0.41 2.68 -11.62
CA LEU A 60 -0.72 1.28 -11.90
C LEU A 60 -2.22 0.99 -11.97
N ASN A 61 -3.08 1.94 -11.60
CA ASN A 61 -4.52 1.70 -11.61
C ASN A 61 -5.11 2.03 -13.00
N PRO A 62 -5.66 1.03 -13.73
CA PRO A 62 -6.34 1.28 -15.00
C PRO A 62 -7.62 2.11 -14.83
N GLN A 63 -8.27 2.01 -13.67
CA GLN A 63 -9.38 2.85 -13.27
C GLN A 63 -8.83 4.17 -12.75
N LYS A 64 -8.68 5.15 -13.64
CA LYS A 64 -8.34 6.51 -13.22
C LYS A 64 -9.49 7.04 -12.36
N THR A 65 -9.24 7.27 -11.07
CA THR A 65 -10.24 7.87 -10.18
C THR A 65 -10.52 9.32 -10.57
N LYS A 66 -11.49 9.99 -9.93
CA LYS A 66 -11.76 11.43 -10.14
C LYS A 66 -10.55 12.34 -9.88
N TYR A 67 -9.58 11.87 -9.10
CA TYR A 67 -8.31 12.54 -8.86
C TYR A 67 -7.36 12.35 -10.04
N GLN A 68 -6.66 13.39 -10.50
CA GLN A 68 -5.61 13.26 -11.51
C GLN A 68 -4.27 13.68 -10.93
N LEU A 69 -3.23 12.86 -11.12
CA LEU A 69 -1.86 13.24 -10.74
C LEU A 69 -1.40 14.46 -11.56
N THR A 70 -0.74 15.41 -10.89
CA THR A 70 -0.05 16.52 -11.58
C THR A 70 1.14 15.99 -12.41
N PRO A 71 1.67 16.76 -13.37
CA PRO A 71 2.87 16.37 -14.12
C PRO A 71 4.07 16.05 -13.21
N GLU A 72 4.25 16.83 -12.13
CA GLU A 72 5.31 16.63 -11.15
C GLU A 72 5.09 15.33 -10.37
N GLU A 73 3.85 15.05 -9.93
CA GLU A 73 3.52 13.81 -9.24
C GLU A 73 3.75 12.57 -10.12
N LYS A 74 3.48 12.68 -11.42
CA LYS A 74 3.78 11.61 -12.39
C LYS A 74 5.28 11.39 -12.52
N ASN A 75 6.08 12.45 -12.63
CA ASN A 75 7.53 12.35 -12.72
C ASN A 75 8.10 11.70 -11.45
N ILE A 76 7.66 12.14 -10.27
CA ILE A 76 8.07 11.54 -8.99
C ILE A 76 7.70 10.06 -8.94
N ALA A 77 6.52 9.67 -9.43
CA ALA A 77 6.11 8.27 -9.45
C ALA A 77 7.00 7.42 -10.38
N LEU A 78 7.35 7.93 -11.57
CA LEU A 78 8.23 7.24 -12.52
C LEU A 78 9.66 7.12 -11.99
N GLU A 79 10.21 8.18 -11.39
CA GLU A 79 11.51 8.17 -10.72
C GLU A 79 11.51 7.14 -9.58
N THR A 80 10.46 7.14 -8.75
CA THR A 80 10.30 6.17 -7.65
C THR A 80 10.28 4.73 -8.18
N ILE A 81 9.55 4.45 -9.27
CA ILE A 81 9.53 3.11 -9.87
C ILE A 81 10.92 2.72 -10.36
N ASN A 82 11.64 3.65 -11.02
CA ASN A 82 12.97 3.41 -11.53
C ASN A 82 13.96 3.09 -10.40
N GLU A 83 13.93 3.86 -9.30
CA GLU A 83 14.82 3.68 -8.15
C GLU A 83 14.54 2.38 -7.39
N LEU A 84 13.26 2.03 -7.17
CA LEU A 84 12.89 0.90 -6.31
C LEU A 84 12.81 -0.44 -7.05
N TYR A 85 12.53 -0.40 -8.35
CA TYR A 85 12.29 -1.58 -9.17
C TYR A 85 13.19 -1.58 -10.41
N GLU A 86 14.40 -1.05 -10.27
CA GLU A 86 15.42 -1.11 -11.31
C GLU A 86 15.58 -2.56 -11.81
N ASN A 87 15.74 -2.74 -13.12
CA ASN A 87 15.91 -4.04 -13.79
C ASN A 87 14.75 -5.04 -13.65
N THR A 88 13.63 -4.68 -13.02
CA THR A 88 12.45 -5.56 -12.95
C THR A 88 11.65 -5.57 -14.25
N GLY A 89 11.70 -4.50 -15.04
CA GLY A 89 10.84 -4.28 -16.20
C GLY A 89 9.49 -3.60 -15.88
N LEU A 90 9.26 -3.19 -14.62
CA LEU A 90 8.03 -2.50 -14.21
C LEU A 90 7.87 -1.13 -14.87
N LEU A 91 8.94 -0.33 -14.96
CA LEU A 91 8.88 1.00 -15.56
C LEU A 91 8.43 0.97 -17.03
N PRO A 92 9.03 0.14 -17.93
CA PRO A 92 8.52 -0.04 -19.27
C PRO A 92 7.04 -0.45 -19.32
N LEU A 93 6.60 -1.32 -18.42
CA LEU A 93 5.21 -1.78 -18.35
C LEU A 93 4.25 -0.63 -17.98
N VAL A 94 4.64 0.21 -17.02
CA VAL A 94 3.88 1.41 -16.62
C VAL A 94 3.81 2.43 -17.75
N ILE A 95 4.89 2.61 -18.50
CA ILE A 95 4.89 3.50 -19.69
C ILE A 95 3.94 2.95 -20.75
N LYS A 96 4.00 1.65 -21.06
CA LYS A 96 3.09 0.98 -22.00
C LYS A 96 1.62 1.11 -21.59
N LEU A 97 1.34 0.95 -20.30
CA LEU A 97 -0.01 1.11 -19.74
C LEU A 97 -0.53 2.54 -19.95
N ASN A 98 0.28 3.54 -19.62
CA ASN A 98 -0.09 4.95 -19.78
C ASN A 98 -0.26 5.33 -21.25
N ALA A 99 0.54 4.75 -22.14
CA ALA A 99 0.43 4.92 -23.59
C ALA A 99 -0.72 4.10 -24.21
N ARG A 100 -1.38 3.22 -23.44
CA ARG A 100 -2.39 2.26 -23.92
C ARG A 100 -1.88 1.41 -25.09
N SER A 101 -0.61 1.04 -25.03
CA SER A 101 0.07 0.27 -26.06
C SER A 101 0.19 -1.21 -25.68
N ALA A 102 0.65 -2.04 -26.63
CA ALA A 102 0.86 -3.47 -26.41
C ALA A 102 1.72 -3.72 -25.16
N PRO A 103 1.37 -4.71 -24.31
CA PRO A 103 0.43 -5.81 -24.55
C PRO A 103 -1.06 -5.50 -24.24
N PHE A 104 -1.40 -4.26 -23.88
CA PHE A 104 -2.76 -3.90 -23.47
C PHE A 104 -3.67 -3.67 -24.69
N LYS A 105 -4.80 -4.39 -24.75
CA LYS A 105 -5.79 -4.24 -25.81
C LYS A 105 -6.61 -2.98 -25.55
N GLN A 106 -6.88 -2.17 -26.59
CA GLN A 106 -7.65 -0.93 -26.45
C GLN A 106 -9.05 -1.15 -25.85
N VAL A 107 -9.68 -2.30 -26.16
CA VAL A 107 -11.00 -2.69 -25.64
C VAL A 107 -11.02 -2.77 -24.11
N MET A 108 -9.89 -3.04 -23.46
CA MET A 108 -9.79 -3.09 -22.00
C MET A 108 -9.90 -1.72 -21.32
N PHE A 109 -9.76 -0.64 -22.09
CA PHE A 109 -9.92 0.72 -21.60
C PHE A 109 -11.28 1.32 -21.97
N SER A 110 -12.23 0.49 -22.41
CA SER A 110 -13.60 0.94 -22.63
C SER A 110 -14.23 1.34 -21.29
N ASP A 111 -15.15 2.30 -21.34
CA ASP A 111 -15.85 2.79 -20.15
C ASP A 111 -16.62 1.67 -19.43
N GLU A 112 -17.13 0.70 -20.19
CA GLU A 112 -17.82 -0.47 -19.64
C GLU A 112 -16.89 -1.34 -18.79
N VAL A 113 -15.68 -1.64 -19.29
CA VAL A 113 -14.70 -2.44 -18.56
C VAL A 113 -14.18 -1.66 -17.35
N ILE A 114 -13.82 -0.39 -17.53
CA ILE A 114 -13.29 0.45 -16.46
C ILE A 114 -14.31 0.64 -15.33
N LYS A 115 -15.60 0.75 -15.61
CA LYS A 115 -16.63 0.92 -14.58
C LYS A 115 -16.95 -0.35 -13.81
N ASN A 116 -16.90 -1.52 -14.47
CA ASN A 116 -17.38 -2.78 -13.91
C ASN A 116 -16.29 -3.72 -13.39
N VAL A 117 -15.03 -3.53 -13.80
CA VAL A 117 -13.92 -4.40 -13.41
C VAL A 117 -12.98 -3.66 -12.47
N ASN A 118 -12.74 -4.22 -11.28
CA ASN A 118 -11.81 -3.59 -10.35
C ASN A 118 -10.36 -3.65 -10.87
N GLY A 119 -9.51 -2.70 -10.46
CA GLY A 119 -8.13 -2.60 -10.96
C GLY A 119 -7.31 -3.88 -10.81
N LEU A 120 -7.50 -4.65 -9.73
CA LEU A 120 -6.79 -5.92 -9.54
C LEU A 120 -7.26 -7.01 -10.52
N GLN A 121 -8.57 -7.16 -10.72
CA GLN A 121 -9.17 -8.08 -11.67
C GLN A 121 -8.73 -7.76 -13.11
N TRP A 122 -8.63 -6.47 -13.43
CA TRP A 122 -8.13 -6.00 -14.72
C TRP A 122 -6.70 -6.47 -15.00
N TRP A 123 -5.81 -6.41 -14.00
CA TRP A 123 -4.46 -6.95 -14.14
C TRP A 123 -4.42 -8.47 -14.19
N LEU A 124 -5.27 -9.14 -13.41
CA LEU A 124 -5.37 -10.60 -13.38
C LEU A 124 -5.89 -11.18 -14.70
N SER A 125 -6.73 -10.46 -15.45
CA SER A 125 -7.19 -10.92 -16.76
C SER A 125 -6.08 -11.00 -17.81
N GLN A 126 -4.92 -10.40 -17.53
CA GLN A 126 -3.76 -10.34 -18.41
C GLN A 126 -2.59 -11.21 -17.92
N LYS A 127 -2.86 -12.16 -17.00
CA LYS A 127 -1.84 -13.03 -16.39
C LYS A 127 -1.09 -13.92 -17.39
N ASP A 128 -1.67 -14.15 -18.57
CA ASP A 128 -1.08 -15.03 -19.59
C ASP A 128 0.08 -14.35 -20.34
N GLU A 129 0.17 -13.01 -20.26
CA GLU A 129 1.28 -12.25 -20.82
C GLU A 129 2.53 -12.35 -19.91
N PRO A 130 3.66 -12.86 -20.40
CA PRO A 130 4.83 -13.15 -19.57
C PRO A 130 5.46 -11.90 -18.94
N GLU A 131 5.39 -10.76 -19.63
CA GLU A 131 5.84 -9.47 -19.09
C GLU A 131 5.01 -9.05 -17.87
N ILE A 132 3.69 -9.26 -17.93
CA ILE A 132 2.75 -8.89 -16.86
C ILE A 132 2.86 -9.88 -15.71
N LEU A 133 2.92 -11.18 -16.00
CA LEU A 133 2.99 -12.25 -15.00
C LEU A 133 4.15 -12.05 -14.01
N LYS A 134 5.32 -11.61 -14.51
CA LYS A 134 6.49 -11.29 -13.67
C LYS A 134 6.22 -10.15 -12.69
N GLN A 135 5.44 -9.15 -13.10
CA GLN A 135 5.16 -7.95 -12.29
C GLN A 135 3.90 -8.08 -11.41
N LEU A 136 3.03 -9.06 -11.66
CA LEU A 136 1.78 -9.24 -10.92
C LEU A 136 1.94 -9.24 -9.39
N PRO A 137 2.97 -9.85 -8.77
CA PRO A 137 3.15 -9.79 -7.32
C PRO A 137 3.34 -8.36 -6.80
N ILE A 138 4.11 -7.55 -7.52
CA ILE A 138 4.38 -6.14 -7.17
C ILE A 138 3.10 -5.32 -7.36
N ILE A 139 2.41 -5.50 -8.49
CA ILE A 139 1.16 -4.81 -8.78
C ILE A 139 0.08 -5.14 -7.74
N LYS A 140 -0.04 -6.41 -7.35
CA LYS A 140 -0.92 -6.84 -6.25
C LYS A 140 -0.60 -6.13 -4.95
N GLN A 141 0.69 -6.01 -4.61
CA GLN A 141 1.11 -5.30 -3.39
C GLN A 141 0.63 -3.85 -3.40
N PHE A 142 0.78 -3.12 -4.51
CA PHE A 142 0.32 -1.73 -4.63
C PHE A 142 -1.20 -1.60 -4.59
N LEU A 143 -1.94 -2.46 -5.32
CA LEU A 143 -3.39 -2.34 -5.44
C LEU A 143 -4.15 -2.88 -4.22
N CYS A 144 -3.55 -3.78 -3.44
CA CYS A 144 -4.13 -4.30 -2.20
C CYS A 144 -3.66 -3.55 -0.95
N ALA A 145 -2.70 -2.64 -1.08
CA ALA A 145 -2.29 -1.79 0.04
C ALA A 145 -3.47 -0.94 0.49
N THR A 146 -3.93 -1.17 1.72
CA THR A 146 -5.03 -0.38 2.29
C THR A 146 -4.52 1.04 2.53
N ALA A 147 -5.08 2.01 1.80
CA ALA A 147 -4.62 3.40 1.84
C ALA A 147 -4.89 4.12 3.17
N SER A 148 -5.71 3.55 4.06
CA SER A 148 -6.08 4.18 5.33
C SER A 148 -6.32 3.17 6.45
N SER A 149 -5.85 3.49 7.65
CA SER A 149 -6.22 2.79 8.88
C SER A 149 -7.71 2.95 9.23
N ALA A 150 -8.43 3.90 8.63
CA ALA A 150 -9.84 4.16 8.94
C ALA A 150 -10.74 2.93 8.78
N SER A 151 -10.40 2.01 7.87
CA SER A 151 -11.13 0.73 7.72
C SER A 151 -10.95 -0.18 8.94
N VAL A 152 -9.75 -0.19 9.54
CA VAL A 152 -9.44 -0.91 10.78
C VAL A 152 -10.02 -0.16 11.99
N GLU A 153 -9.99 1.17 11.99
CA GLU A 153 -10.61 1.98 13.05
C GLU A 153 -12.13 1.79 13.10
N ARG A 154 -12.80 1.63 11.95
CA ARG A 154 -14.22 1.22 11.92
C ARG A 154 -14.45 -0.16 12.54
N VAL A 155 -13.52 -1.10 12.37
CA VAL A 155 -13.56 -2.41 13.07
C VAL A 155 -13.41 -2.18 14.58
N PHE A 156 -12.48 -1.33 15.02
CA PHE A 156 -12.30 -1.02 16.44
C PHE A 156 -13.46 -0.24 17.04
N SER A 157 -14.11 0.63 16.29
CA SER A 157 -15.34 1.32 16.72
C SER A 157 -16.48 0.32 16.91
N SER A 158 -16.65 -0.62 15.97
CA SER A 158 -17.60 -1.73 16.10
C SER A 158 -17.26 -2.63 17.31
N PHE A 159 -15.97 -2.87 17.55
CA PHE A 159 -15.49 -3.58 18.72
C PHE A 159 -15.77 -2.82 20.01
N GLY A 160 -15.62 -1.49 20.01
CA GLY A 160 -16.04 -0.61 21.09
C GLY A 160 -17.50 -0.81 21.44
N LEU A 161 -18.40 -0.68 20.47
CA LEU A 161 -19.85 -0.91 20.67
C LEU A 161 -20.16 -2.28 21.29
N VAL A 162 -19.52 -3.35 20.80
CA VAL A 162 -19.74 -4.71 21.31
C VAL A 162 -19.13 -4.92 22.71
N HIS A 163 -18.01 -4.27 23.01
CA HIS A 163 -17.22 -4.51 24.22
C HIS A 163 -17.53 -3.53 25.37
N SER A 164 -17.95 -2.28 25.09
CA SER A 164 -18.24 -1.25 26.10
C SER A 164 -19.74 -1.02 26.30
N ASP A 165 -20.51 -0.90 25.23
CA ASP A 165 -21.86 -0.30 25.32
C ASP A 165 -22.97 -1.35 25.40
N ILE A 166 -22.83 -2.48 24.71
CA ILE A 166 -23.92 -3.47 24.58
C ILE A 166 -23.76 -4.67 25.54
N ARG A 167 -22.53 -5.06 25.96
CA ARG A 167 -22.31 -6.18 26.91
C ARG A 167 -21.07 -6.01 27.79
N ASN A 168 -21.18 -6.45 29.05
CA ASN A 168 -20.07 -6.55 30.00
C ASN A 168 -18.89 -7.36 29.42
N ARG A 169 -17.77 -6.66 29.16
CA ARG A 169 -16.37 -7.14 28.98
C ARG A 169 -16.25 -8.60 28.54
N LEU A 170 -16.57 -8.87 27.28
CA LEU A 170 -16.23 -10.13 26.65
C LEU A 170 -14.72 -10.24 26.50
N GLY A 171 -14.16 -11.42 26.77
CA GLY A 171 -12.76 -11.71 26.45
C GLY A 171 -12.47 -11.50 24.96
N ILE A 172 -11.23 -11.09 24.65
CA ILE A 172 -10.78 -10.68 23.30
C ILE A 172 -11.20 -11.67 22.21
N GLU A 173 -11.06 -12.98 22.46
CA GLU A 173 -11.39 -14.02 21.49
C GLU A 173 -12.88 -14.05 21.13
N LYS A 174 -13.76 -13.91 22.12
CA LYS A 174 -15.22 -13.89 21.92
C LYS A 174 -15.67 -12.57 21.31
N GLY A 175 -15.09 -11.44 21.74
CA GLY A 175 -15.33 -10.13 21.14
C GLY A 175 -14.94 -10.10 19.66
N GLY A 176 -13.79 -10.67 19.29
CA GLY A 176 -13.34 -10.73 17.89
C GLY A 176 -14.29 -11.54 17.00
N LYS A 177 -14.75 -12.71 17.47
CA LYS A 177 -15.74 -13.54 16.76
C LYS A 177 -17.06 -12.78 16.56
N LEU A 178 -17.52 -12.04 17.57
CA LEU A 178 -18.74 -11.23 17.47
C LEU A 178 -18.62 -10.06 16.50
N VAL A 179 -17.49 -9.34 16.50
CA VAL A 179 -17.24 -8.26 15.52
C VAL A 179 -17.19 -8.80 14.09
N PHE A 180 -16.61 -9.98 13.89
CA PHE A 180 -16.61 -10.65 12.60
C PHE A 180 -18.04 -10.96 12.13
N LEU A 181 -18.87 -11.56 12.99
CA LEU A 181 -20.29 -11.84 12.69
C LEU A 181 -21.10 -10.56 12.44
N PHE A 182 -20.91 -9.53 13.26
CA PHE A 182 -21.59 -8.23 13.12
C PHE A 182 -21.29 -7.59 11.76
N LYS A 183 -20.02 -7.63 11.31
CA LYS A 183 -19.66 -7.14 9.98
C LYS A 183 -20.29 -7.97 8.86
N LEU A 184 -20.19 -9.30 8.95
CA LEU A 184 -20.79 -10.19 7.95
C LEU A 184 -22.31 -9.99 7.81
N TYR A 185 -22.99 -9.73 8.92
CA TYR A 185 -24.43 -9.51 8.90
C TYR A 185 -24.79 -8.18 8.24
N ASN A 186 -24.04 -7.12 8.54
CA ASN A 186 -24.30 -5.77 8.01
C ASN A 186 -23.71 -5.51 6.61
N GLU A 187 -22.97 -6.46 6.03
CA GLU A 187 -22.51 -6.40 4.63
C GLU A 187 -23.55 -7.00 3.66
N ASN A 188 -24.61 -7.67 4.15
CA ASN A 188 -25.67 -8.33 3.37
C ASN A 188 -27.02 -7.59 3.37
N GLU A 189 -27.10 -6.37 3.93
CA GLU A 189 -28.21 -5.40 3.78
C GLU A 189 -27.79 -4.25 2.88
#